data_AF-A0A959DX01-F1
#
_entry.id   AF-A0A959DX01-F1
#
_cell.length_a   1.000
_cell.length_b   1.000
_cell.length_c   1.000
_cell.angle_alpha   90.00
_cell.angle_beta   90.00
_cell.angle_gamma   90.00
#
_symmetry.space_group_name_H-M   'P 1'
#
loop_
_entity.id
_entity.type
_entity.pdbx_description
1 polymer ?
#
loop_
_entity_poly.entity_id
_entity_poly.type
_entity_poly.pdbx_seq_one_letter_code
_entity_poly.pdbx_strand_id
1 'polypeptide(L)'
;MNFHSSDTRPGLIDFPLPCIAHWHQNHFVVIYKISRDKVYIADPGHGKIRLSRSDFFKNWLSDGEQGIVLGLESMPDWEQDAIT
;
A
#
# COMPACT_ATOMS: atom_id res chain seq x y z
N MET A 1 -4.47 1.76 -9.74
CA MET A 1 -5.25 2.06 -8.52
C MET A 1 -5.27 3.58 -8.30
N ASN A 2 -6.44 4.20 -8.22
CA ASN A 2 -6.62 5.59 -7.74
C ASN A 2 -6.71 5.61 -6.21
N PHE A 3 -6.42 6.74 -5.58
CA PHE A 3 -6.45 6.79 -4.11
C PHE A 3 -7.85 6.81 -3.53
N HIS A 4 -8.74 7.62 -4.11
CA HIS A 4 -10.10 7.81 -3.65
C HIS A 4 -11.02 6.74 -4.21
N SER A 5 -12.01 6.35 -3.42
CA SER A 5 -13.20 5.67 -3.93
C SER A 5 -13.96 6.63 -4.83
N SER A 6 -14.36 6.16 -6.00
CA SER A 6 -15.41 6.79 -6.81
C SER A 6 -16.65 5.90 -6.76
N ASP A 7 -17.85 6.45 -6.97
CA ASP A 7 -19.12 5.70 -6.88
C ASP A 7 -19.18 4.45 -7.78
N THR A 8 -18.28 4.31 -8.75
CA THR A 8 -18.24 3.18 -9.68
C THR A 8 -17.01 2.28 -9.54
N ARG A 9 -15.97 2.65 -8.77
CA ARG A 9 -14.75 1.83 -8.59
C ARG A 9 -14.09 2.06 -7.22
N PRO A 10 -13.77 0.98 -6.46
CA PRO A 10 -13.05 1.09 -5.20
C PRO A 10 -11.63 1.64 -5.43
N GLY A 11 -11.16 2.44 -4.47
CA GLY A 11 -9.84 3.06 -4.47
C GLY A 11 -8.90 2.45 -3.45
N LEU A 12 -7.70 3.01 -3.30
CA LEU A 12 -6.72 2.56 -2.30
C LEU A 12 -7.27 2.59 -0.87
N ILE A 13 -8.16 3.55 -0.55
CA ILE A 13 -8.76 3.64 0.80
C ILE A 13 -9.70 2.49 1.13
N ASP A 14 -10.22 1.78 0.13
CA ASP A 14 -11.09 0.61 0.31
C ASP A 14 -10.31 -0.70 0.21
N PHE A 15 -9.01 -0.63 -0.12
CA PHE A 15 -8.19 -1.81 -0.35
C PHE A 15 -7.69 -2.39 0.98
N PRO A 16 -7.66 -3.72 1.14
CA PRO A 16 -7.13 -4.36 2.34
C PRO A 16 -5.69 -3.90 2.64
N LEU A 17 -5.44 -3.60 3.91
CA LEU A 17 -4.12 -3.28 4.44
C LEU A 17 -3.64 -4.41 5.36
N PRO A 18 -2.32 -4.70 5.41
CA PRO A 18 -1.26 -4.01 4.68
C PRO A 18 -1.20 -4.39 3.20
N CYS A 19 -0.72 -3.47 2.36
CA CYS A 19 -0.43 -3.74 0.95
C CYS A 19 0.93 -3.18 0.54
N ILE A 20 1.52 -3.73 -0.53
CA ILE A 20 2.83 -3.31 -1.02
C ILE A 20 2.62 -2.30 -2.14
N ALA A 21 3.21 -1.12 -2.03
CA ALA A 21 3.14 -0.07 -3.04
C ALA A 21 4.44 0.00 -3.84
N HIS A 22 4.30 0.11 -5.16
CA HIS A 22 5.41 0.46 -6.04
C HIS A 22 5.73 1.96 -5.89
N TRP A 23 6.99 2.28 -5.63
CA TRP A 23 7.43 3.58 -5.13
C TRP A 23 8.57 4.12 -6.00
N HIS A 24 8.49 5.39 -6.43
CA HIS A 24 9.49 6.05 -7.28
C HIS A 24 9.91 5.25 -8.54
N GLN A 25 9.00 4.43 -9.07
CA GLN A 25 9.23 3.56 -10.23
C GLN A 25 10.36 2.51 -10.08
N ASN A 26 10.96 2.35 -8.89
CA ASN A 26 12.10 1.46 -8.68
C ASN A 26 12.23 0.87 -7.26
N HIS A 27 11.32 1.19 -6.34
CA HIS A 27 11.35 0.76 -4.95
C HIS A 27 10.00 0.18 -4.52
N PHE A 28 9.98 -0.53 -3.39
CA PHE A 28 8.75 -1.04 -2.80
C PHE A 28 8.68 -0.69 -1.33
N VAL A 29 7.50 -0.22 -0.91
CA VAL A 29 7.18 0.12 0.48
C VAL A 29 5.88 -0.55 0.91
N VAL A 30 5.71 -0.83 2.20
CA VAL A 30 4.46 -1.41 2.73
C VAL A 30 3.57 -0.30 3.26
N ILE A 31 2.38 -0.14 2.72
CA ILE A 31 1.34 0.71 3.32
C ILE A 31 0.65 -0.13 4.40
N TYR A 32 0.75 0.30 5.66
CA TYR A 32 0.15 -0.43 6.78
C TYR A 32 -0.99 0.34 7.47
N LYS A 33 -1.17 1.63 7.17
CA LYS A 33 -2.29 2.42 7.68
C LYS A 33 -2.54 3.64 6.79
N ILE A 34 -3.80 3.99 6.60
CA ILE A 34 -4.25 5.24 5.97
C ILE A 34 -5.17 5.96 6.95
N SER A 35 -4.96 7.27 7.14
CA SER A 35 -5.88 8.16 7.87
C SER A 35 -6.41 9.24 6.94
N ARG A 36 -7.27 10.12 7.47
CA ARG A 36 -7.87 11.22 6.70
C ARG A 36 -6.84 12.08 5.96
N ASP A 37 -5.70 12.34 6.59
CA ASP A 37 -4.68 13.30 6.16
C ASP A 37 -3.27 12.68 5.97
N LYS A 38 -3.04 11.44 6.43
CA LYS A 38 -1.73 10.79 6.39
C LYS A 38 -1.79 9.40 5.78
N VAL A 39 -0.67 9.00 5.20
CA VAL A 39 -0.38 7.62 4.79
C VAL A 39 0.85 7.14 5.57
N TYR A 40 0.76 5.94 6.13
CA TYR A 40 1.81 5.35 6.95
C TYR A 40 2.44 4.20 6.17
N ILE A 41 3.74 4.32 5.93
CA ILE A 41 4.51 3.34 5.17
C ILE A 41 5.64 2.75 6.02
N ALA A 42 5.95 1.48 5.79
CA ALA A 42 7.19 0.86 6.23
C ALA A 42 8.10 0.71 5.01
N ASP A 43 9.20 1.46 5.01
CA ASP A 43 10.24 1.41 4.00
C ASP A 43 11.37 0.48 4.49
N PRO A 44 11.76 -0.55 3.72
CA PRO A 44 12.86 -1.43 4.09
C PRO A 44 14.19 -0.72 4.40
N GLY A 45 14.46 0.42 3.76
CA GLY A 45 15.69 1.20 3.94
C GLY A 45 15.63 2.24 5.07
N HIS A 46 14.43 2.66 5.46
CA HIS A 46 14.24 3.83 6.34
C HIS A 46 13.32 3.57 7.55
N GLY A 47 12.73 2.39 7.65
CA GLY A 47 11.79 2.04 8.71
C GLY A 47 10.41 2.66 8.52
N LYS A 48 9.73 2.98 9.63
CA LYS A 48 8.34 3.49 9.60
C LYS A 48 8.32 5.00 9.35
N ILE A 49 7.62 5.41 8.29
CA ILE A 49 7.49 6.80 7.86
C ILE A 49 6.01 7.18 7.85
N ARG A 50 5.72 8.43 8.24
CA ARG A 50 4.38 9.05 8.13
C ARG A 50 4.42 10.19 7.13
N LEU A 51 3.66 10.07 6.06
CA LEU A 51 3.62 11.05 4.98
C LEU A 51 2.29 11.80 4.96
N SER A 52 2.31 13.05 4.50
CA SER A 52 1.07 13.69 4.04
C SER A 52 0.53 12.96 2.81
N ARG A 53 -0.78 13.07 2.54
CA ARG A 53 -1.35 12.48 1.32
C ARG A 53 -0.70 13.03 0.04
N SER A 54 -0.38 14.33 0.01
CA SER A 54 0.30 14.95 -1.13
C SER A 54 1.70 14.41 -1.35
N ASP A 55 2.47 14.18 -0.28
CA ASP A 55 3.83 13.62 -0.41
C ASP A 55 3.77 12.16 -0.83
N PHE A 56 2.81 11.40 -0.30
CA PHE A 56 2.58 10.04 -0.73
C PHE A 56 2.27 9.98 -2.25
N PHE A 57 1.40 10.86 -2.77
CA PHE A 57 1.07 10.86 -4.20
C PHE A 57 2.26 11.14 -5.12
N LYS A 58 3.09 12.12 -4.77
CA LYS A 58 4.27 12.47 -5.57
C LYS A 58 5.21 11.28 -5.77
N ASN A 59 5.23 10.35 -4.82
CA ASN A 59 6.17 9.23 -4.82
C ASN A 59 5.53 7.90 -5.26
N TRP A 60 4.22 7.73 -5.08
CA TRP A 60 3.48 6.51 -5.45
C TRP A 60 2.92 6.53 -6.87
N LEU A 61 2.52 7.70 -7.37
CA LEU A 61 1.97 7.83 -8.72
C LEU A 61 3.09 7.67 -9.76
N SER A 62 2.79 6.96 -10.85
CA SER A 62 3.68 6.84 -12.01
C SER A 62 3.34 7.92 -13.07
N ASP A 63 3.60 7.68 -14.35
CA ASP A 63 3.29 8.57 -15.49
C ASP A 63 1.77 8.73 -15.76
N GLY A 64 1.01 9.11 -14.74
CA GLY A 64 -0.44 9.33 -14.75
C GLY A 64 -1.02 9.53 -13.36
N GLU A 65 -2.35 9.43 -13.23
CA GLU A 65 -3.07 9.62 -11.94
C GLU A 65 -3.26 8.32 -11.15
N GLN A 66 -2.54 7.25 -11.50
CA GLN A 66 -2.71 5.92 -10.91
C GLN A 66 -1.38 5.39 -10.38
N GLY A 67 -1.46 4.74 -9.22
CA GLY A 67 -0.36 3.96 -8.65
C GLY A 67 -0.63 2.46 -8.72
N ILE A 68 0.40 1.68 -8.43
CA ILE A 68 0.35 0.21 -8.39
C ILE A 68 0.48 -0.23 -6.93
N VAL A 69 -0.38 -1.17 -6.53
CA VAL A 69 -0.27 -1.89 -5.27
C VAL A 69 -0.43 -3.39 -5.51
N LEU A 70 0.25 -4.18 -4.69
CA LEU A 70 0.09 -5.62 -4.59
C LEU A 70 -0.63 -5.93 -3.28
N GLY A 71 -1.77 -6.61 -3.38
CA GLY A 71 -2.46 -7.20 -2.24
C GLY A 71 -2.02 -8.64 -2.04
N LEU A 72 -1.95 -9.05 -0.78
CA LEU A 72 -1.64 -10.41 -0.38
C LEU A 72 -2.72 -10.86 0.60
N GLU A 73 -3.28 -12.03 0.38
CA GLU A 73 -4.19 -12.69 1.32
C GLU A 73 -3.57 -14.03 1.71
N SER A 74 -3.48 -14.28 3.01
CA SER A 74 -3.13 -15.60 3.52
C SER A 74 -4.29 -16.55 3.27
N MET A 75 -4.04 -17.66 2.60
CA MET A 75 -5.02 -18.75 2.51
C MET A 75 -5.09 -19.48 3.86
N PRO A 76 -6.25 -19.94 4.34
CA PRO A 76 -6.44 -20.50 5.69
C PRO A 76 -5.49 -21.64 6.10
N ASP A 77 -5.00 -22.44 5.15
CA ASP A 77 -4.34 -23.72 5.42
C ASP A 77 -2.81 -23.63 5.62
N TRP A 78 -2.33 -22.52 6.19
CA TRP A 78 -0.90 -22.24 6.39
C TRP A 78 -0.39 -22.54 7.81
N GLU A 79 -1.14 -23.33 8.59
CA GLU A 79 -0.58 -23.93 9.80
C GLU A 79 0.44 -24.99 9.40
N GLN A 80 1.69 -24.74 9.78
CA GLN A 80 2.83 -25.60 9.56
C GLN A 80 2.48 -27.03 9.99
N ASP A 81 2.76 -28.01 9.12
CA ASP A 81 3.23 -29.30 9.58
C ASP A 81 4.47 -29.03 10.44
N ALA A 82 4.22 -28.77 11.73
CA ALA A 82 5.23 -28.73 12.76
C ALA A 82 5.87 -30.12 12.71
N ILE A 83 7.07 -30.15 12.15
CA ILE A 83 7.96 -31.30 12.08
C ILE A 83 7.93 -31.96 13.47
N THR A 84 7.24 -33.10 13.54
CA THR A 84 7.23 -34.00 14.70
C THR A 84 8.45 -34.90 14.61
#